data_AF-A0A3A8JHW0-F1
#
_entry.id   AF-A0A3A8JHW0-F1
#
_cell.length_a   1.000
_cell.length_b   1.000
_cell.length_c   1.000
_cell.angle_alpha   90.00
_cell.angle_beta   90.00
_cell.angle_gamma   90.00
#
_symmetry.space_group_name_H-M   'P 1'
#
loop_
_entity.id
_entity.type
_entity.pdbx_description
1 polymer ?
#
loop_
_entity_poly.entity_id
_entity_poly.type
_entity_poly.pdbx_seq_one_letter_code
_entity_poly.pdbx_strand_id
1 'polypeptide(L)'
;MHRLCLLGCVLLLAACGEKAPDEGAIRVSVTYGTFKPACVRVEAKDAQGHQEATDIPATQFKTPQKPEVLVAVRRKADWDTALSITVSSYAEAAGSRCSGAAVETFASSSLTVVPKEYTRFDVTLLAKDGDSDGSPTGVEWAGISDCDDTKGDVRPGAEEKCDTAIDYDCDEKFACADPDCSAKTCTDGDLCTVGKKCVGVGEAAQCGGGEPKCKQTAGQCESVVRCVAATGACIDETVVEGAACDPGNKCVTHGRCTADKQCVGDVKTCNSPLDAQCQESTGSCNSTNGQCEYTPKPVTTSCVDGNVCNDPGFCNGSGVCNGIPTTCAPVDCKQAQGCPRNGSCFYSTDSAKLNQPCSENNSGTPRVCRADGECVAFPYTPSNFDPNTIPGGEIGELRTTGAVVFDTDAKTWTPSGSGPNAGDVTIKTLTQPGGAPEILLIPVRTLALGGELRIVGSRPVILAVYGDATLSHDILASGRIVNGAPVAGAGGNQACTASQGKNGTYSGNQGGGGGG
;
A
#
# COMPACT_ATOMS: atom_id res chain seq x y z
N MET A 1 -44.15 6.85 84.59
CA MET A 1 -44.95 5.98 83.71
C MET A 1 -44.06 5.51 82.57
N HIS A 2 -43.49 4.32 82.67
CA HIS A 2 -42.70 3.70 81.60
C HIS A 2 -43.37 2.38 81.25
N ARG A 3 -43.70 2.24 79.96
CA ARG A 3 -44.49 1.16 79.40
C ARG A 3 -43.79 -0.17 79.64
N LEU A 4 -44.43 -1.00 80.47
CA LEU A 4 -44.30 -2.45 80.42
C LEU A 4 -44.79 -2.92 79.05
N CYS A 5 -43.90 -3.53 78.27
CA CYS A 5 -44.29 -4.48 77.24
C CYS A 5 -43.76 -5.86 77.66
N LEU A 6 -44.69 -6.70 78.13
CA LEU A 6 -44.56 -8.14 78.24
C LEU A 6 -44.46 -8.76 76.85
N LEU A 7 -43.51 -9.68 76.64
CA LEU A 7 -43.61 -10.80 75.68
C LEU A 7 -42.47 -11.81 75.95
N GLY A 8 -42.84 -13.02 76.38
CA GLY A 8 -42.03 -14.26 76.36
C GLY A 8 -40.77 -14.30 77.24
N CYS A 9 -40.85 -15.04 78.35
CA CYS A 9 -39.77 -15.37 79.30
C CYS A 9 -39.03 -14.21 79.98
N VAL A 10 -39.31 -14.09 81.28
CA VAL A 10 -38.63 -13.18 82.21
C VAL A 10 -37.21 -13.69 82.47
N LEU A 11 -36.25 -13.18 81.70
CA LEU A 11 -34.84 -13.11 82.10
C LEU A 11 -34.62 -11.74 82.73
N LEU A 12 -34.59 -11.71 84.07
CA LEU A 12 -34.15 -10.53 84.78
C LEU A 12 -32.63 -10.44 84.64
N LEU A 13 -32.15 -9.38 83.99
CA LEU A 13 -30.80 -8.85 84.21
C LEU A 13 -30.72 -8.44 85.68
N ALA A 14 -30.38 -9.39 86.56
CA ALA A 14 -30.44 -9.24 88.00
C ALA A 14 -29.44 -8.19 88.48
N ALA A 15 -29.95 -7.15 89.13
CA ALA A 15 -29.14 -6.32 90.02
C ALA A 15 -28.68 -7.18 91.21
N CYS A 16 -27.47 -6.94 91.72
CA CYS A 16 -26.97 -7.64 92.90
C CYS A 16 -27.92 -7.42 94.09
N GLY A 17 -28.58 -8.50 94.57
CA GLY A 17 -29.41 -8.48 95.78
C GLY A 17 -30.74 -9.24 95.73
N GLU A 18 -31.13 -9.85 94.61
CA GLU A 18 -32.42 -10.57 94.53
C GLU A 18 -32.39 -11.99 95.15
N LYS A 19 -33.51 -12.39 95.75
CA LYS A 19 -33.74 -13.74 96.28
C LYS A 19 -33.97 -14.71 95.12
N ALA A 20 -33.34 -15.89 95.18
CA ALA A 20 -33.51 -16.91 94.16
C ALA A 20 -34.98 -17.32 93.98
N PRO A 21 -35.44 -17.57 92.74
CA PRO A 21 -36.82 -17.95 92.47
C PRO A 21 -37.14 -19.32 93.06
N ASP A 22 -38.44 -19.59 93.31
CA ASP A 22 -38.88 -20.83 93.95
C ASP A 22 -38.43 -22.09 93.19
N GLU A 23 -38.41 -22.04 91.85
CA GLU A 23 -37.96 -23.14 90.97
C GLU A 23 -36.42 -23.24 90.82
N GLY A 24 -35.67 -22.30 91.42
CA GLY A 24 -34.22 -22.18 91.24
C GLY A 24 -33.82 -21.51 89.92
N ALA A 25 -32.58 -21.05 89.84
CA ALA A 25 -32.02 -20.45 88.62
C ALA A 25 -30.51 -20.71 88.50
N ILE A 26 -29.99 -20.65 87.29
CA ILE A 26 -28.55 -20.60 87.04
C ILE A 26 -28.15 -19.14 86.89
N ARG A 27 -27.19 -18.69 87.69
CA ARG A 27 -26.54 -17.39 87.51
C ARG A 27 -25.36 -17.58 86.58
N VAL A 28 -25.48 -17.07 85.36
CA VAL A 28 -24.44 -17.04 84.35
C VAL A 28 -23.69 -15.72 84.48
N SER A 29 -22.37 -15.78 84.72
CA SER A 29 -21.48 -14.62 84.73
C SER A 29 -20.55 -14.68 83.53
N VAL A 30 -20.65 -13.73 82.62
CA VAL A 30 -19.83 -13.66 81.42
C VAL A 30 -18.88 -12.47 81.53
N THR A 31 -17.60 -12.71 81.82
CA THR A 31 -16.56 -11.67 81.86
C THR A 31 -15.86 -11.57 80.51
N TYR A 32 -15.55 -10.36 80.04
CA TYR A 32 -14.81 -10.13 78.80
C TYR A 32 -13.55 -9.28 79.04
N GLY A 33 -12.61 -9.38 78.11
CA GLY A 33 -11.34 -8.65 78.14
C GLY A 33 -11.45 -7.27 77.49
N THR A 34 -10.52 -6.97 76.58
CA THR A 34 -10.51 -5.71 75.83
C THR A 34 -11.54 -5.72 74.70
N PHE A 35 -11.80 -6.87 74.09
CA PHE A 35 -12.93 -7.03 73.17
C PHE A 35 -14.25 -6.97 73.92
N LYS A 36 -15.06 -5.97 73.59
CA LYS A 36 -16.43 -5.82 74.09
C LYS A 36 -17.40 -6.39 73.05
N PRO A 37 -18.04 -7.55 73.30
CA PRO A 37 -19.00 -8.11 72.35
C PRO A 37 -20.17 -7.15 72.11
N ALA A 38 -20.58 -7.01 70.84
CA ALA A 38 -21.79 -6.26 70.51
C ALA A 38 -23.06 -6.97 71.00
N CYS A 39 -23.00 -8.29 71.18
CA CYS A 39 -24.09 -9.08 71.72
C CYS A 39 -23.58 -10.37 72.40
N VAL A 40 -24.28 -10.82 73.45
CA VAL A 40 -24.08 -12.12 74.09
C VAL A 40 -25.39 -12.91 74.03
N ARG A 41 -25.34 -14.15 73.52
CA ARG A 41 -26.45 -15.11 73.55
C ARG A 41 -26.24 -16.09 74.68
N VAL A 42 -27.25 -16.27 75.53
CA VAL A 42 -27.30 -17.34 76.51
C VAL A 42 -28.43 -18.27 76.15
N GLU A 43 -28.12 -19.54 75.91
CA GLU A 43 -29.06 -20.60 75.58
C GLU A 43 -29.09 -21.65 76.68
N ALA A 44 -30.29 -22.11 77.02
CA ALA A 44 -30.52 -23.20 77.96
C ALA A 44 -31.22 -24.35 77.26
N LYS A 45 -30.79 -25.58 77.57
CA LYS A 45 -31.37 -26.80 77.02
C LYS A 45 -31.42 -27.92 78.04
N ASP A 46 -32.51 -28.69 78.05
CA ASP A 46 -32.68 -29.88 78.90
C ASP A 46 -32.57 -31.20 78.11
N ALA A 47 -32.62 -32.33 78.82
CA ALA A 47 -32.51 -33.66 78.20
C ALA A 47 -33.77 -34.09 77.45
N GLN A 48 -34.91 -33.47 77.74
CA GLN A 48 -36.19 -33.70 77.04
C GLN A 48 -36.27 -32.95 75.69
N GLY A 49 -35.29 -32.10 75.41
CA GLY A 49 -35.19 -31.36 74.15
C GLY A 49 -35.82 -29.97 74.19
N HIS A 50 -36.24 -29.49 75.37
CA HIS A 50 -36.63 -28.09 75.53
C HIS A 50 -35.41 -27.19 75.37
N GLN A 51 -35.56 -26.11 74.61
CA GLN A 51 -34.48 -25.16 74.32
C GLN A 51 -35.02 -23.73 74.22
N GLU A 52 -34.28 -22.78 74.81
CA GLU A 52 -34.61 -21.37 74.75
C GLU A 52 -33.33 -20.55 74.86
N ALA A 53 -33.23 -19.49 74.05
CA ALA A 53 -32.08 -18.60 74.00
C ALA A 53 -32.50 -17.15 74.20
N THR A 54 -31.57 -16.33 74.69
CA THR A 54 -31.78 -14.89 74.78
C THR A 54 -30.54 -14.12 74.41
N ASP A 55 -30.78 -13.10 73.60
CA ASP A 55 -29.79 -12.19 73.08
C ASP A 55 -29.74 -10.94 73.95
N ILE A 56 -28.53 -10.55 74.31
CA ILE A 56 -28.25 -9.41 75.17
C ILE A 56 -27.31 -8.49 74.40
N PRO A 57 -27.85 -7.49 73.69
CA PRO A 57 -27.04 -6.46 73.03
C PRO A 57 -26.20 -5.68 74.04
N ALA A 58 -25.05 -5.16 73.59
CA ALA A 58 -24.11 -4.38 74.40
C ALA A 58 -24.74 -3.14 75.05
N THR A 59 -25.78 -2.58 74.44
CA THR A 59 -26.56 -1.46 74.99
C THR A 59 -27.31 -1.82 76.27
N GLN A 60 -27.50 -3.11 76.54
CA GLN A 60 -28.16 -3.63 77.75
C GLN A 60 -27.16 -4.07 78.84
N PHE A 61 -25.85 -3.92 78.60
CA PHE A 61 -24.84 -4.25 79.61
C PHE A 61 -24.90 -3.23 80.75
N LYS A 62 -25.43 -3.65 81.90
CA LYS A 62 -25.77 -2.77 83.04
C LYS A 62 -24.58 -2.28 83.86
N THR A 63 -23.41 -2.88 83.69
CA THR A 63 -22.22 -2.61 84.53
C THR A 63 -21.09 -2.00 83.70
N PRO A 64 -21.23 -0.77 83.17
CA PRO A 64 -20.23 -0.21 82.25
C PRO A 64 -18.82 -0.08 82.86
N GLN A 65 -18.68 -0.07 84.18
CA GLN A 65 -17.39 -0.01 84.88
C GLN A 65 -16.71 -1.38 85.09
N LYS A 66 -17.38 -2.49 84.78
CA LYS A 66 -16.84 -3.85 84.91
C LYS A 66 -17.17 -4.64 83.65
N PRO A 67 -16.20 -5.23 82.94
CA PRO A 67 -16.47 -5.97 81.71
C PRO A 67 -17.12 -7.34 82.02
N GLU A 68 -18.39 -7.31 82.43
CA GLU A 68 -19.17 -8.44 82.89
C GLU A 68 -20.64 -8.30 82.48
N VAL A 69 -21.22 -9.39 81.98
CA VAL A 69 -22.65 -9.55 81.71
C VAL A 69 -23.19 -10.61 82.68
N LEU A 70 -24.22 -10.25 83.45
CA LEU A 70 -24.86 -11.14 84.42
C LEU A 70 -26.24 -11.53 83.94
N VAL A 71 -26.50 -12.84 83.85
CA VAL A 71 -27.76 -13.39 83.37
C VAL A 71 -28.28 -14.41 84.36
N ALA A 72 -29.56 -14.34 84.72
CA ALA A 72 -30.21 -15.34 85.56
C ALA A 72 -31.12 -16.21 84.69
N VAL A 73 -30.71 -17.45 84.42
CA VAL A 73 -31.49 -18.44 83.67
C VAL A 73 -32.44 -19.16 84.64
N ARG A 74 -33.72 -18.82 84.59
CA ARG A 74 -34.74 -19.43 85.46
C ARG A 74 -35.27 -20.72 84.85
N ARG A 75 -35.30 -21.80 85.64
CA ARG A 75 -35.96 -23.06 85.23
C ARG A 75 -37.49 -22.88 85.18
N LYS A 76 -38.12 -23.39 84.12
CA LYS A 76 -39.59 -23.51 84.06
C LYS A 76 -40.02 -24.82 84.73
N ALA A 77 -41.24 -24.84 85.28
CA ALA A 77 -41.72 -25.99 86.03
C ALA A 77 -41.76 -27.30 85.21
N ASP A 78 -41.99 -27.18 83.89
CA ASP A 78 -42.11 -28.24 82.89
C ASP A 78 -40.77 -28.71 82.29
N TRP A 79 -39.65 -28.08 82.63
CA TRP A 79 -38.30 -28.47 82.17
C TRP A 79 -37.61 -29.41 83.17
N ASP A 80 -36.58 -30.15 82.77
CA ASP A 80 -35.78 -30.91 83.75
C ASP A 80 -35.05 -29.99 84.75
N THR A 81 -34.71 -30.55 85.91
CA THR A 81 -33.83 -29.88 86.90
C THR A 81 -32.37 -29.87 86.49
N ALA A 82 -32.00 -30.57 85.42
CA ALA A 82 -30.65 -30.64 84.88
C ALA A 82 -30.60 -29.89 83.53
N LEU A 83 -29.93 -28.74 83.49
CA LEU A 83 -29.84 -27.87 82.33
C LEU A 83 -28.40 -27.77 81.81
N SER A 84 -28.24 -27.80 80.49
CA SER A 84 -27.01 -27.38 79.81
C SER A 84 -27.15 -25.92 79.38
N ILE A 85 -26.10 -25.13 79.58
CA ILE A 85 -26.04 -23.71 79.22
C ILE A 85 -24.98 -23.51 78.15
N THR A 86 -25.33 -22.79 77.09
CA THR A 86 -24.40 -22.35 76.05
C THR A 86 -24.33 -20.83 76.06
N VAL A 87 -23.13 -20.27 76.14
CA VAL A 87 -22.86 -18.83 76.05
C VAL A 87 -22.09 -18.58 74.77
N SER A 88 -22.61 -17.69 73.92
CA SER A 88 -21.94 -17.28 72.69
C SER A 88 -21.79 -15.76 72.62
N SER A 89 -20.61 -15.27 72.24
CA SER A 89 -20.34 -13.85 71.99
C SER A 89 -20.40 -13.53 70.50
N TYR A 90 -20.77 -12.28 70.16
CA TYR A 90 -20.91 -11.83 68.78
C TYR A 90 -20.32 -10.42 68.61
N ALA A 91 -19.64 -10.20 67.49
CA ALA A 91 -19.12 -8.90 67.08
C ALA A 91 -20.22 -7.95 66.56
N GLU A 92 -21.40 -8.48 66.21
CA GLU A 92 -22.51 -7.71 65.65
C GLU A 92 -23.85 -7.96 66.36
N ALA A 93 -24.74 -6.97 66.28
CA ALA A 93 -26.13 -7.07 66.73
C ALA A 93 -27.09 -6.45 65.70
N ALA A 94 -28.14 -7.19 65.35
CA ALA A 94 -29.23 -6.71 64.52
C ALA A 94 -30.41 -6.28 65.41
N GLY A 95 -30.37 -5.02 65.85
CA GLY A 95 -31.36 -4.48 66.80
C GLY A 95 -31.26 -5.15 68.16
N SER A 96 -32.24 -5.98 68.52
CA SER A 96 -32.27 -6.68 69.81
C SER A 96 -31.77 -8.13 69.75
N ARG A 97 -31.16 -8.54 68.64
CA ARG A 97 -30.69 -9.92 68.41
C ARG A 97 -29.21 -9.95 68.08
N CYS A 98 -28.54 -11.00 68.49
CA CYS A 98 -27.17 -11.27 68.08
C CYS A 98 -27.16 -11.69 66.60
N SER A 99 -26.22 -11.16 65.84
CA SER A 99 -26.09 -11.37 64.40
C SER A 99 -24.68 -11.85 64.04
N GLY A 100 -24.56 -12.50 62.88
CA GLY A 100 -23.28 -13.02 62.39
C GLY A 100 -22.85 -14.34 63.05
N ALA A 101 -21.59 -14.71 62.80
CA ALA A 101 -20.97 -15.86 63.43
C ALA A 101 -20.69 -15.57 64.91
N ALA A 102 -20.79 -16.60 65.75
CA ALA A 102 -20.33 -16.49 67.13
C ALA A 102 -18.80 -16.36 67.12
N VAL A 103 -18.28 -15.35 67.82
CA VAL A 103 -16.85 -15.12 68.01
C VAL A 103 -16.28 -16.20 68.94
N GLU A 104 -17.00 -16.50 70.02
CA GLU A 104 -16.65 -17.59 70.93
C GLU A 104 -17.92 -18.29 71.39
N THR A 105 -17.82 -19.58 71.73
CA THR A 105 -18.93 -20.35 72.30
C THR A 105 -18.43 -21.27 73.41
N PHE A 106 -19.06 -21.17 74.58
CA PHE A 106 -18.75 -21.97 75.76
C PHE A 106 -19.99 -22.74 76.19
N ALA A 107 -19.87 -24.05 76.37
CA ALA A 107 -20.94 -24.90 76.86
C ALA A 107 -20.62 -25.42 78.25
N SER A 108 -21.62 -25.42 79.14
CA SER A 108 -21.51 -26.07 80.44
C SER A 108 -21.69 -27.59 80.29
N SER A 109 -21.14 -28.35 81.23
CA SER A 109 -21.70 -29.67 81.54
C SER A 109 -23.13 -29.51 82.09
N SER A 110 -23.88 -30.60 82.25
CA SER A 110 -25.20 -30.54 82.86
C SER A 110 -25.14 -29.94 84.27
N LEU A 111 -25.86 -28.84 84.48
CA LEU A 111 -25.94 -28.09 85.74
C LEU A 111 -27.27 -28.42 86.43
N THR A 112 -27.20 -28.87 87.67
CA THR A 112 -28.40 -29.09 88.49
C THR A 112 -28.92 -27.77 89.04
N VAL A 113 -30.19 -27.45 88.76
CA VAL A 113 -30.92 -26.32 89.31
C VAL A 113 -31.51 -26.71 90.66
N VAL A 114 -31.14 -25.98 91.70
CA VAL A 114 -31.64 -26.20 93.06
C VAL A 114 -32.73 -25.18 93.38
N PRO A 115 -33.94 -25.61 93.80
CA PRO A 115 -35.02 -24.71 94.21
C PRO A 115 -34.57 -23.69 95.27
N LYS A 116 -34.97 -22.42 95.11
CA LYS A 116 -34.59 -21.31 96.00
C LYS A 116 -33.09 -21.04 96.12
N GLU A 117 -32.28 -21.53 95.19
CA GLU A 117 -30.84 -21.26 95.10
C GLU A 117 -30.41 -20.80 93.70
N TYR A 118 -29.19 -20.25 93.61
CA TYR A 118 -28.52 -19.94 92.35
C TYR A 118 -27.35 -20.89 92.12
N THR A 119 -27.49 -21.78 91.13
CA THR A 119 -26.35 -22.55 90.61
C THR A 119 -25.47 -21.61 89.80
N ARG A 120 -24.14 -21.62 89.98
CA ARG A 120 -23.24 -20.70 89.27
C ARG A 120 -22.66 -21.31 88.02
N PHE A 121 -22.54 -20.50 86.98
CA PHE A 121 -21.78 -20.80 85.77
C PHE A 121 -21.02 -19.56 85.33
N ASP A 122 -19.71 -19.58 85.47
CA ASP A 122 -18.84 -18.45 85.15
C ASP A 122 -18.09 -18.74 83.83
N VAL A 123 -18.11 -17.78 82.90
CA VAL A 123 -17.48 -17.84 81.58
C VAL A 123 -16.58 -16.62 81.40
N THR A 124 -15.37 -16.84 80.92
CA THR A 124 -14.44 -15.77 80.54
C THR A 124 -14.20 -15.83 79.03
N LEU A 125 -14.63 -14.78 78.33
CA LEU A 125 -14.37 -14.57 76.91
C LEU A 125 -12.90 -14.16 76.72
N LEU A 126 -12.26 -14.73 75.72
CA LEU A 126 -10.82 -14.65 75.47
C LEU A 126 -10.45 -13.70 74.32
N ALA A 127 -11.41 -13.32 73.48
CA ALA A 127 -11.18 -12.38 72.39
C ALA A 127 -10.62 -11.03 72.89
N LYS A 128 -9.78 -10.42 72.06
CA LYS A 128 -9.11 -9.14 72.31
C LYS A 128 -9.43 -8.13 71.22
N ASP A 129 -9.28 -6.87 71.59
CA ASP A 129 -9.43 -5.67 70.77
C ASP A 129 -8.48 -4.63 71.38
N GLY A 130 -7.28 -4.54 70.85
CA GLY A 130 -6.14 -3.81 71.38
C GLY A 130 -6.18 -2.33 71.03
N ASP A 131 -6.65 -2.00 69.84
CA ASP A 131 -6.78 -0.64 69.31
C ASP A 131 -8.20 -0.05 69.46
N SER A 132 -9.14 -0.82 70.00
CA SER A 132 -10.51 -0.42 70.34
C SER A 132 -11.37 -0.08 69.13
N ASP A 133 -11.15 -0.79 68.04
CA ASP A 133 -11.85 -0.56 66.77
C ASP A 133 -13.08 -1.46 66.58
N GLY A 134 -13.30 -2.38 67.53
CA GLY A 134 -14.47 -3.23 67.62
C GLY A 134 -14.30 -4.60 66.94
N SER A 135 -13.12 -4.90 66.42
CA SER A 135 -12.81 -6.14 65.73
C SER A 135 -12.15 -7.15 66.67
N PRO A 136 -12.62 -8.41 66.72
CA PRO A 136 -12.03 -9.40 67.61
C PRO A 136 -10.74 -9.99 67.03
N THR A 137 -9.77 -10.23 67.91
CA THR A 137 -8.57 -11.05 67.63
C THR A 137 -8.28 -12.04 68.76
N GLY A 138 -7.27 -12.90 68.54
CA GLY A 138 -6.77 -13.83 69.55
C GLY A 138 -7.61 -15.10 69.78
N VAL A 139 -8.66 -15.31 68.98
CA VAL A 139 -9.51 -16.51 68.98
C VAL A 139 -9.78 -16.98 67.55
N GLU A 140 -9.99 -18.28 67.37
CA GLU A 140 -10.38 -18.87 66.08
C GLU A 140 -11.90 -18.92 65.99
N TRP A 141 -12.45 -18.32 64.94
CA TRP A 141 -13.90 -18.22 64.72
C TRP A 141 -14.21 -18.17 63.21
N ALA A 142 -15.49 -18.22 62.85
CA ALA A 142 -15.90 -18.28 61.43
C ALA A 142 -15.95 -16.90 60.74
N GLY A 143 -15.74 -15.81 61.48
CA GLY A 143 -15.57 -14.47 60.91
C GLY A 143 -14.11 -14.13 60.64
N ILE A 144 -13.87 -12.92 60.14
CA ILE A 144 -12.53 -12.40 59.87
C ILE A 144 -12.04 -11.73 61.16
N SER A 145 -10.90 -12.16 61.67
CA SER A 145 -10.25 -11.53 62.82
C SER A 145 -9.50 -10.28 62.41
N ASP A 146 -9.31 -9.37 63.35
CA ASP A 146 -8.40 -8.24 63.15
C ASP A 146 -6.97 -8.73 62.87
N CYS A 147 -6.45 -8.30 61.73
CA CYS A 147 -5.14 -8.62 61.21
C CYS A 147 -4.02 -7.71 61.76
N ASP A 148 -4.35 -6.54 62.33
CA ASP A 148 -3.40 -5.65 63.01
C ASP A 148 -4.05 -4.90 64.19
N ASP A 149 -4.13 -5.59 65.34
CA ASP A 149 -4.67 -5.15 66.64
C ASP A 149 -3.94 -3.96 67.30
N THR A 150 -3.11 -3.24 66.53
CA THR A 150 -2.41 -2.02 66.93
C THR A 150 -2.85 -0.79 66.14
N LYS A 151 -3.68 -0.95 65.10
CA LYS A 151 -4.09 0.11 64.18
C LYS A 151 -5.61 0.10 63.97
N GLY A 152 -6.32 0.97 64.67
CA GLY A 152 -7.79 1.03 64.54
C GLY A 152 -8.36 1.56 63.22
N ASP A 153 -7.54 1.70 62.17
CA ASP A 153 -8.00 1.85 60.78
C ASP A 153 -7.81 0.58 59.93
N VAL A 154 -7.19 -0.46 60.47
CA VAL A 154 -7.02 -1.79 59.88
C VAL A 154 -7.98 -2.76 60.58
N ARG A 155 -9.02 -3.21 59.89
CA ARG A 155 -10.02 -4.14 60.39
C ARG A 155 -10.88 -4.76 59.30
N PRO A 156 -11.53 -5.90 59.58
CA PRO A 156 -12.55 -6.48 58.72
C PRO A 156 -13.50 -5.46 58.07
N GLY A 157 -13.41 -5.33 56.73
CA GLY A 157 -14.28 -4.47 55.94
C GLY A 157 -13.99 -2.96 56.00
N ALA A 158 -12.78 -2.55 56.39
CA ALA A 158 -12.32 -1.18 56.23
C ALA A 158 -12.22 -0.75 54.75
N GLU A 159 -12.06 0.55 54.49
CA GLU A 159 -11.78 1.03 53.13
C GLU A 159 -10.29 0.86 52.79
N GLU A 160 -10.00 0.16 51.69
CA GLU A 160 -8.65 -0.10 51.23
C GLU A 160 -7.87 1.13 50.77
N LYS A 161 -6.58 1.18 51.13
CA LYS A 161 -5.64 2.22 50.67
C LYS A 161 -4.63 1.63 49.68
N CYS A 162 -4.98 1.79 48.40
CA CYS A 162 -4.34 1.18 47.24
C CYS A 162 -2.90 1.62 46.93
N ASP A 163 -2.39 2.61 47.66
CA ASP A 163 -1.02 3.14 47.52
C ASP A 163 -0.07 2.63 48.61
N THR A 164 -0.54 1.74 49.48
CA THR A 164 0.27 1.14 50.55
C THR A 164 0.28 -0.39 50.45
N ALA A 165 1.22 -1.02 51.16
CA ALA A 165 1.30 -2.48 51.28
C ALA A 165 0.63 -3.02 52.55
N ILE A 166 -0.30 -2.26 53.13
CA ILE A 166 -1.08 -2.66 54.31
C ILE A 166 -2.42 -3.20 53.78
N ASP A 167 -2.79 -4.38 54.25
CA ASP A 167 -4.14 -4.96 54.15
C ASP A 167 -4.99 -4.26 55.21
N TYR A 168 -5.86 -3.33 54.79
CA TYR A 168 -6.67 -2.54 55.70
C TYR A 168 -7.96 -3.27 56.06
N ASP A 169 -8.54 -4.04 55.15
CA ASP A 169 -9.83 -4.68 55.35
C ASP A 169 -9.74 -6.14 55.86
N CYS A 170 -8.51 -6.61 56.09
CA CYS A 170 -8.15 -7.93 56.59
C CYS A 170 -8.62 -9.10 55.72
N ASP A 171 -8.74 -8.89 54.40
CA ASP A 171 -9.16 -9.93 53.45
C ASP A 171 -7.99 -10.71 52.79
N GLU A 172 -6.78 -10.49 53.30
CA GLU A 172 -5.48 -11.01 52.83
C GLU A 172 -4.97 -10.39 51.52
N LYS A 173 -5.63 -9.34 51.02
CA LYS A 173 -5.19 -8.58 49.85
C LYS A 173 -4.88 -7.13 50.23
N PHE A 174 -4.07 -6.50 49.41
CA PHE A 174 -3.62 -5.13 49.62
C PHE A 174 -3.12 -4.54 48.31
N ALA A 175 -2.90 -3.22 48.30
CA ALA A 175 -2.42 -2.49 47.13
C ALA A 175 -3.27 -2.81 45.88
N CYS A 176 -2.64 -2.90 44.71
CA CYS A 176 -3.36 -3.20 43.47
C CYS A 176 -3.84 -4.64 43.34
N ALA A 177 -3.34 -5.59 44.15
CA ALA A 177 -3.82 -6.96 44.15
C ALA A 177 -5.24 -7.07 44.74
N ASP A 178 -5.63 -6.06 45.51
CA ASP A 178 -6.96 -5.92 46.06
C ASP A 178 -8.01 -5.56 44.98
N PRO A 179 -9.11 -6.33 44.86
CA PRO A 179 -10.23 -6.02 43.98
C PRO A 179 -10.85 -4.63 44.19
N ASP A 180 -10.88 -4.12 45.41
CA ASP A 180 -11.44 -2.81 45.75
C ASP A 180 -10.55 -1.66 45.26
N CYS A 181 -9.31 -1.97 44.90
CA CYS A 181 -8.34 -1.06 44.30
C CYS A 181 -8.39 -0.98 42.77
N SER A 182 -9.30 -1.69 42.12
CA SER A 182 -9.44 -1.68 40.67
C SER A 182 -9.61 -0.25 40.11
N ALA A 183 -8.70 0.15 39.22
CA ALA A 183 -8.62 1.48 38.60
C ALA A 183 -8.46 2.67 39.56
N LYS A 184 -8.19 2.42 40.85
CA LYS A 184 -7.84 3.47 41.82
C LYS A 184 -6.42 3.95 41.59
N THR A 185 -6.14 5.16 42.09
CA THR A 185 -4.80 5.74 42.05
C THR A 185 -3.86 4.95 42.95
N CYS A 186 -2.63 4.77 42.49
CA CYS A 186 -1.60 4.02 43.21
C CYS A 186 -0.23 4.68 42.97
N THR A 187 0.75 4.25 43.76
CA THR A 187 2.16 4.64 43.58
C THR A 187 3.07 3.41 43.64
N ASP A 188 4.04 3.33 42.75
CA ASP A 188 5.07 2.28 42.72
C ASP A 188 6.47 2.80 43.10
N GLY A 189 6.54 4.01 43.66
CA GLY A 189 7.80 4.68 44.01
C GLY A 189 8.51 5.35 42.82
N ASP A 190 7.99 5.27 41.60
CA ASP A 190 8.54 6.00 40.45
C ASP A 190 8.15 7.49 40.52
N LEU A 191 9.14 8.34 40.77
CA LEU A 191 8.96 9.79 40.87
C LEU A 191 8.88 10.50 39.51
N CYS A 192 9.09 9.77 38.40
CA CYS A 192 9.18 10.32 37.04
C CYS A 192 7.91 10.13 36.21
N THR A 193 6.91 9.46 36.75
CA THR A 193 5.59 9.29 36.15
C THR A 193 4.52 9.73 37.12
N VAL A 194 3.39 10.23 36.58
CA VAL A 194 2.26 10.73 37.37
C VAL A 194 0.95 10.14 36.89
N GLY A 195 -0.05 10.08 37.77
CA GLY A 195 -1.39 9.62 37.42
C GLY A 195 -1.49 8.11 37.18
N LYS A 196 -0.63 7.32 37.82
CA LYS A 196 -0.70 5.85 37.79
C LYS A 196 -1.97 5.33 38.44
N LYS A 197 -2.41 4.17 37.96
CA LYS A 197 -3.59 3.46 38.46
C LYS A 197 -3.33 1.97 38.54
N CYS A 198 -4.08 1.29 39.38
CA CYS A 198 -4.03 -0.17 39.41
C CYS A 198 -4.55 -0.75 38.10
N VAL A 199 -3.73 -1.61 37.48
CA VAL A 199 -4.00 -2.29 36.23
C VAL A 199 -3.85 -3.79 36.41
N GLY A 200 -4.75 -4.57 35.80
CA GLY A 200 -4.82 -6.02 36.00
C GLY A 200 -5.84 -6.42 37.06
N VAL A 201 -5.84 -7.71 37.42
CA VAL A 201 -6.73 -8.30 38.43
C VAL A 201 -5.97 -9.37 39.23
N GLY A 202 -6.32 -9.53 40.51
CA GLY A 202 -5.70 -10.52 41.41
C GLY A 202 -4.21 -10.26 41.66
N GLU A 203 -3.45 -11.29 41.99
CA GLU A 203 -2.02 -11.19 42.33
C GLU A 203 -1.14 -10.58 41.21
N ALA A 204 -1.61 -10.62 39.97
CA ALA A 204 -0.91 -10.03 38.82
C ALA A 204 -1.20 -8.54 38.64
N ALA A 205 -2.16 -7.99 39.38
CA ALA A 205 -2.47 -6.58 39.33
C ALA A 205 -1.34 -5.75 39.92
N GLN A 206 -0.99 -4.67 39.23
CA GLN A 206 0.15 -3.84 39.57
C GLN A 206 -0.18 -2.37 39.37
N CYS A 207 0.59 -1.50 40.04
CA CYS A 207 0.50 -0.08 39.81
C CYS A 207 1.18 0.27 38.49
N GLY A 208 0.40 0.68 37.48
CA GLY A 208 0.90 0.84 36.13
C GLY A 208 0.28 2.01 35.38
N GLY A 209 0.74 2.19 34.13
CA GLY A 209 0.38 3.34 33.31
C GLY A 209 1.06 4.63 33.79
N GLY A 210 0.32 5.74 33.73
CA GLY A 210 0.82 7.07 34.06
C GLY A 210 1.46 7.80 32.87
N GLU A 211 1.55 9.12 33.00
CA GLU A 211 2.19 9.99 32.02
C GLU A 211 3.57 10.44 32.52
N PRO A 212 4.55 10.68 31.63
CA PRO A 212 5.82 11.27 32.03
C PRO A 212 5.62 12.60 32.76
N LYS A 213 6.20 12.74 33.96
CA LYS A 213 6.14 13.98 34.75
C LYS A 213 6.80 15.15 34.03
N CYS A 214 7.91 14.89 33.35
CA CYS A 214 8.66 15.89 32.61
C CYS A 214 8.16 15.98 31.17
N LYS A 215 7.65 17.15 30.80
CA LYS A 215 7.19 17.42 29.44
C LYS A 215 8.37 17.77 28.55
N GLN A 216 8.47 17.10 27.40
CA GLN A 216 9.38 17.50 26.34
C GLN A 216 8.82 18.73 25.62
N THR A 217 9.67 19.72 25.39
CA THR A 217 9.34 20.81 24.48
C THR A 217 9.43 20.28 23.04
N ALA A 218 8.40 20.51 22.24
CA ALA A 218 8.38 20.06 20.85
C ALA A 218 9.31 20.93 20.01
N GLY A 219 10.34 20.33 19.41
CA GLY A 219 11.26 21.02 18.49
C GLY A 219 12.45 20.14 18.13
N GLN A 220 12.99 20.31 16.92
CA GLN A 220 14.07 19.46 16.40
C GLN A 220 15.44 19.73 17.07
N CYS A 221 15.62 20.92 17.66
CA CYS A 221 16.85 21.35 18.31
C CYS A 221 16.63 21.76 19.77
N GLU A 222 15.57 21.24 20.40
CA GLU A 222 15.32 21.50 21.82
C GLU A 222 16.21 20.64 22.72
N SER A 223 16.43 21.12 23.93
CA SER A 223 17.08 20.36 24.99
C SER A 223 16.23 19.14 25.35
N VAL A 224 16.88 17.99 25.53
CA VAL A 224 16.19 16.80 26.06
C VAL A 224 15.91 17.04 27.53
N VAL A 225 14.63 16.97 27.91
CA VAL A 225 14.24 17.08 29.33
C VAL A 225 14.32 15.70 29.97
N ARG A 226 15.24 15.47 30.91
CA ARG A 226 15.35 14.21 31.64
C ARG A 226 14.72 14.34 33.03
N CYS A 227 14.00 13.32 33.45
CA CYS A 227 13.63 13.17 34.85
C CYS A 227 14.72 12.43 35.64
N VAL A 228 15.11 12.98 36.79
CA VAL A 228 16.05 12.34 37.72
C VAL A 228 15.29 11.33 38.59
N ALA A 229 15.51 10.04 38.38
CA ALA A 229 14.75 8.96 39.06
C ALA A 229 14.70 9.08 40.59
N ALA A 230 15.81 9.50 41.22
CA ALA A 230 15.89 9.58 42.68
C ALA A 230 15.15 10.79 43.30
N THR A 231 14.90 11.85 42.53
CA THR A 231 14.31 13.11 43.05
C THR A 231 13.01 13.50 42.34
N GLY A 232 12.71 12.89 41.19
CA GLY A 232 11.65 13.30 40.30
C GLY A 232 11.83 14.69 39.69
N ALA A 233 13.03 15.27 39.75
CA ALA A 233 13.31 16.60 39.20
C ALA A 233 13.47 16.54 37.68
N CYS A 234 12.90 17.51 36.97
CA CYS A 234 13.10 17.67 35.53
C CYS A 234 14.30 18.57 35.28
N ILE A 235 15.30 18.05 34.56
CA ILE A 235 16.49 18.79 34.17
C ILE A 235 16.54 18.90 32.64
N ASP A 236 16.87 20.09 32.16
CA ASP A 236 17.21 20.30 30.75
C ASP A 236 18.65 19.83 30.52
N GLU A 237 18.84 18.83 29.67
CA GLU A 237 20.17 18.48 29.17
C GLU A 237 20.60 19.45 28.08
N THR A 238 21.89 19.47 27.76
CA THR A 238 22.41 20.27 26.64
C THR A 238 21.83 19.78 25.31
N VAL A 239 21.55 20.72 24.40
CA VAL A 239 21.20 20.39 23.01
C VAL A 239 22.31 19.52 22.41
N VAL A 240 21.93 18.49 21.65
CA VAL A 240 22.89 17.67 20.92
C VAL A 240 23.34 18.45 19.69
N GLU A 241 24.42 19.23 19.84
CA GLU A 241 25.04 19.94 18.73
C GLU A 241 25.38 18.99 17.59
N GLY A 242 25.04 19.39 16.36
CA GLY A 242 25.24 18.54 15.18
C GLY A 242 24.10 17.54 14.91
N ALA A 243 23.10 17.42 15.79
CA ALA A 243 21.92 16.60 15.52
C ALA A 243 21.21 17.06 14.25
N ALA A 244 20.76 16.10 13.43
CA ALA A 244 20.08 16.38 12.18
C ALA A 244 18.73 17.07 12.42
N CYS A 245 18.48 18.15 11.66
CA CYS A 245 17.24 18.91 11.70
C CYS A 245 16.86 19.39 10.30
N ASP A 246 15.61 19.84 10.11
CA ASP A 246 15.14 20.46 8.88
C ASP A 246 15.17 21.99 9.02
N PRO A 247 16.04 22.70 8.29
CA PRO A 247 16.11 24.16 8.32
C PRO A 247 14.85 24.86 7.80
N GLY A 248 13.90 24.12 7.21
CA GLY A 248 12.66 24.65 6.63
C GLY A 248 12.85 25.35 5.27
N ASN A 249 14.09 25.63 4.88
CA ASN A 249 14.46 26.19 3.58
C ASN A 249 15.05 25.07 2.69
N LYS A 250 14.39 24.75 1.57
CA LYS A 250 14.84 23.69 0.64
C LYS A 250 16.15 23.99 -0.09
N CYS A 251 16.67 25.21 0.04
CA CYS A 251 17.99 25.61 -0.43
C CYS A 251 19.08 25.48 0.64
N VAL A 252 18.75 24.97 1.82
CA VAL A 252 19.73 24.67 2.87
C VAL A 252 19.73 23.16 3.08
N THR A 253 20.90 22.55 2.88
CA THR A 253 21.12 21.11 3.03
C THR A 253 21.91 20.81 4.30
N HIS A 254 21.87 19.56 4.78
CA HIS A 254 22.59 19.13 5.99
C HIS A 254 22.29 19.99 7.22
N GLY A 255 20.99 20.11 7.56
CA GLY A 255 20.55 20.81 8.75
C GLY A 255 21.13 20.18 10.02
N ARG A 256 21.69 21.02 10.88
CA ARG A 256 22.35 20.66 12.14
C ARG A 256 21.96 21.64 13.25
N CYS A 257 21.68 21.09 14.42
CA CYS A 257 21.36 21.89 15.60
C CYS A 257 22.59 22.58 16.18
N THR A 258 22.44 23.83 16.60
CA THR A 258 23.45 24.61 17.33
C THR A 258 23.14 24.65 18.83
N ALA A 259 24.12 25.11 19.64
CA ALA A 259 23.94 25.35 21.07
C ALA A 259 22.76 26.31 21.37
N ASP A 260 22.50 27.26 20.47
CA ASP A 260 21.44 28.27 20.58
C ASP A 260 20.06 27.76 20.10
N LYS A 261 19.87 26.44 20.00
CA LYS A 261 18.62 25.79 19.57
C LYS A 261 18.18 26.12 18.14
N GLN A 262 19.12 26.51 17.27
CA GLN A 262 18.82 26.81 15.87
C GLN A 262 19.16 25.63 14.96
N CYS A 263 18.33 25.42 13.93
CA CYS A 263 18.65 24.52 12.85
C CYS A 263 19.34 25.30 11.71
N VAL A 264 20.64 25.11 11.55
CA VAL A 264 21.44 25.76 10.49
C VAL A 264 21.93 24.70 9.50
N GLY A 265 22.32 25.08 8.29
CA GLY A 265 22.85 24.13 7.31
C GLY A 265 23.68 24.81 6.23
N ASP A 266 24.03 24.04 5.21
CA ASP A 266 24.86 24.50 4.10
C ASP A 266 23.98 24.99 2.94
N VAL A 267 24.25 26.18 2.44
CA VAL A 267 23.47 26.78 1.35
C VAL A 267 23.80 26.08 0.03
N LYS A 268 22.76 25.60 -0.66
CA LYS A 268 22.84 24.98 -1.98
C LYS A 268 23.35 25.98 -3.02
N THR A 269 24.41 25.61 -3.72
CA THR A 269 24.99 26.40 -4.82
C THR A 269 24.38 26.00 -6.16
N CYS A 270 24.07 26.99 -7.01
CA CYS A 270 23.49 26.79 -8.34
C CYS A 270 24.48 27.25 -9.43
N ASN A 271 25.39 26.35 -9.81
CA ASN A 271 26.47 26.60 -10.78
C ASN A 271 26.47 25.63 -11.99
N SER A 272 25.39 24.85 -12.14
CA SER A 272 25.24 23.81 -13.15
C SER A 272 23.89 23.96 -13.86
N PRO A 273 23.78 24.90 -14.82
CA PRO A 273 22.60 25.05 -15.66
C PRO A 273 22.39 23.82 -16.57
N LEU A 274 21.15 23.62 -17.04
CA LEU A 274 20.82 22.50 -17.94
C LEU A 274 21.40 22.70 -19.34
N ASP A 275 21.38 23.94 -19.83
CA ASP A 275 21.97 24.33 -21.11
C ASP A 275 22.95 25.49 -20.87
N ALA A 276 24.22 25.16 -20.68
CA ALA A 276 25.28 26.15 -20.44
C ALA A 276 25.52 27.11 -21.63
N GLN A 277 25.06 26.76 -22.84
CA GLN A 277 25.15 27.64 -24.00
C GLN A 277 24.05 28.71 -24.00
N CYS A 278 22.90 28.42 -23.36
CA CYS A 278 21.71 29.27 -23.38
C CYS A 278 21.23 29.77 -22.02
N GLN A 279 21.90 29.42 -20.93
CA GLN A 279 21.57 29.86 -19.57
C GLN A 279 22.82 30.44 -18.88
N GLU A 280 22.63 31.40 -17.98
CA GLU A 280 23.75 31.94 -17.21
C GLU A 280 24.40 30.88 -16.30
N SER A 281 25.70 31.06 -16.05
CA SER A 281 26.51 30.08 -15.30
C SER A 281 26.21 30.05 -13.79
N THR A 282 25.54 31.08 -13.28
CA THR A 282 25.14 31.19 -11.87
C THR A 282 23.64 31.42 -11.78
N GLY A 283 22.97 30.58 -11.01
CA GLY A 283 21.54 30.65 -10.75
C GLY A 283 21.23 30.98 -9.28
N SER A 284 19.95 31.16 -8.99
CA SER A 284 19.44 31.29 -7.61
C SER A 284 18.64 30.05 -7.25
N CYS A 285 18.78 29.57 -6.02
CA CYS A 285 17.97 28.47 -5.52
C CYS A 285 16.63 29.00 -5.00
N ASN A 286 15.53 28.38 -5.42
CA ASN A 286 14.18 28.69 -4.95
C ASN A 286 13.92 28.00 -3.59
N SER A 287 13.73 28.79 -2.53
CA SER A 287 13.64 28.31 -1.14
C SER A 287 12.46 27.37 -0.87
N THR A 288 11.44 27.39 -1.72
CA THR A 288 10.20 26.61 -1.54
C THR A 288 10.32 25.22 -2.15
N ASN A 289 10.89 25.09 -3.35
CA ASN A 289 10.98 23.82 -4.07
C ASN A 289 12.42 23.24 -4.16
N GLY A 290 13.43 24.01 -3.75
CA GLY A 290 14.84 23.62 -3.78
C GLY A 290 15.46 23.53 -5.18
N GLN A 291 14.78 24.01 -6.22
CA GLN A 291 15.28 24.00 -7.59
C GLN A 291 16.17 25.20 -7.88
N CYS A 292 17.20 24.99 -8.70
CA CYS A 292 18.06 26.05 -9.19
C CYS A 292 17.44 26.69 -10.44
N GLU A 293 17.24 27.99 -10.39
CA GLU A 293 16.71 28.79 -11.50
C GLU A 293 17.84 29.62 -12.12
N TYR A 294 17.98 29.54 -13.44
CA TYR A 294 19.03 30.22 -14.21
C TYR A 294 18.39 31.17 -15.21
N THR A 295 18.92 32.39 -15.31
CA THR A 295 18.43 33.36 -16.29
C THR A 295 18.81 32.92 -17.71
N PRO A 296 17.86 32.93 -18.67
CA PRO A 296 18.16 32.71 -20.08
C PRO A 296 19.14 33.74 -20.65
N LYS A 297 20.09 33.29 -21.47
CA LYS A 297 20.93 34.16 -22.30
C LYS A 297 20.09 34.79 -23.43
N PRO A 298 20.55 35.90 -24.04
CA PRO A 298 19.82 36.57 -25.12
C PRO A 298 19.49 35.64 -26.29
N VAL A 299 18.34 35.86 -26.93
CA VAL A 299 17.84 35.03 -28.06
C VAL A 299 18.69 35.11 -29.33
N THR A 300 19.75 35.91 -29.32
CA THR A 300 20.75 36.04 -30.40
C THR A 300 22.02 35.24 -30.10
N THR A 301 22.10 34.56 -28.96
CA THR A 301 23.25 33.72 -28.58
C THR A 301 23.25 32.46 -29.44
N SER A 302 24.30 32.27 -30.24
CA SER A 302 24.46 31.07 -31.06
C SER A 302 24.69 29.84 -30.19
N CYS A 303 24.08 28.72 -30.56
CA CYS A 303 24.19 27.47 -29.82
C CYS A 303 24.06 26.26 -30.75
N VAL A 304 24.49 25.10 -30.27
CA VAL A 304 24.30 23.81 -30.95
C VAL A 304 23.40 22.95 -30.08
N ASP A 305 22.26 22.53 -30.61
CA ASP A 305 21.22 21.76 -29.90
C ASP A 305 21.54 20.26 -29.79
N GLY A 306 22.71 19.86 -30.30
CA GLY A 306 23.19 18.47 -30.32
C GLY A 306 22.48 17.59 -31.35
N ASN A 307 21.54 18.13 -32.15
CA ASN A 307 20.90 17.41 -33.23
C ASN A 307 21.71 17.57 -34.53
N VAL A 308 22.34 16.49 -34.98
CA VAL A 308 23.18 16.48 -36.20
C VAL A 308 22.43 16.80 -37.50
N CYS A 309 21.10 16.79 -37.48
CA CYS A 309 20.24 17.13 -38.61
C CYS A 309 19.85 18.61 -38.65
N ASN A 310 20.34 19.38 -37.68
CA ASN A 310 20.13 20.81 -37.57
C ASN A 310 21.48 21.53 -37.73
N ASP A 311 21.46 22.63 -38.48
CA ASP A 311 22.54 23.61 -38.44
C ASP A 311 22.52 24.35 -37.09
N PRO A 312 23.67 24.92 -36.65
CA PRO A 312 23.72 25.75 -35.45
C PRO A 312 22.62 26.79 -35.45
N GLY A 313 21.97 26.93 -34.29
CA GLY A 313 20.83 27.81 -34.13
C GLY A 313 21.06 28.84 -33.05
N PHE A 314 19.97 29.29 -32.42
CA PHE A 314 20.01 30.33 -31.41
C PHE A 314 19.22 29.94 -30.16
N CYS A 315 19.63 30.47 -29.03
CA CYS A 315 18.91 30.32 -27.78
C CYS A 315 17.51 30.94 -27.88
N ASN A 316 16.55 30.36 -27.19
CA ASN A 316 15.20 30.93 -27.06
C ASN A 316 15.03 31.65 -25.72
N GLY A 317 13.89 32.34 -25.54
CA GLY A 317 13.59 33.10 -24.32
C GLY A 317 13.45 32.26 -23.05
N SER A 318 13.46 30.93 -23.15
CA SER A 318 13.42 29.98 -22.04
C SER A 318 14.80 29.37 -21.73
N GLY A 319 15.85 29.81 -22.41
CA GLY A 319 17.21 29.33 -22.19
C GLY A 319 17.48 27.95 -22.77
N VAL A 320 16.83 27.61 -23.88
CA VAL A 320 17.04 26.35 -24.62
C VAL A 320 17.57 26.67 -26.02
N CYS A 321 18.51 25.86 -26.51
CA CYS A 321 18.98 25.96 -27.88
C CYS A 321 17.98 25.44 -28.93
N ASN A 322 17.65 26.25 -29.93
CA ASN A 322 16.81 25.86 -31.08
C ASN A 322 17.67 25.80 -32.36
N GLY A 323 18.05 24.60 -32.83
CA GLY A 323 18.74 24.40 -34.11
C GLY A 323 17.87 24.63 -35.35
N ILE A 324 18.49 24.83 -36.52
CA ILE A 324 17.81 25.09 -37.79
C ILE A 324 17.77 23.81 -38.65
N PRO A 325 16.60 23.25 -39.02
CA PRO A 325 16.53 22.00 -39.78
C PRO A 325 17.20 22.05 -41.16
N THR A 326 18.04 21.06 -41.47
CA THR A 326 18.67 20.91 -42.80
C THR A 326 17.72 20.21 -43.80
N THR A 327 17.53 20.74 -45.01
CA THR A 327 16.65 20.16 -46.04
C THR A 327 17.36 19.15 -46.97
N CYS A 328 16.76 17.97 -47.18
CA CYS A 328 17.25 16.96 -48.13
C CYS A 328 16.69 17.17 -49.56
N ALA A 329 17.56 17.25 -50.57
CA ALA A 329 17.15 17.33 -51.98
C ALA A 329 16.71 15.94 -52.50
N PRO A 330 15.66 15.84 -53.34
CA PRO A 330 15.27 14.60 -54.01
C PRO A 330 16.35 14.13 -55.01
N VAL A 331 16.44 12.82 -55.22
CA VAL A 331 17.34 12.20 -56.21
C VAL A 331 16.50 11.47 -57.27
N ASP A 332 17.04 11.24 -58.47
CA ASP A 332 16.27 10.55 -59.51
C ASP A 332 15.77 9.18 -59.04
N CYS A 333 14.55 8.81 -59.46
CA CYS A 333 13.86 7.57 -59.10
C CYS A 333 13.56 7.32 -57.60
N LYS A 334 14.00 8.20 -56.68
CA LYS A 334 13.79 8.07 -55.22
C LYS A 334 13.32 9.40 -54.60
N GLN A 335 12.52 9.33 -53.55
CA GLN A 335 12.04 10.51 -52.81
C GLN A 335 12.68 10.59 -51.42
N ALA A 336 13.04 11.80 -50.99
CA ALA A 336 13.64 12.04 -49.68
C ALA A 336 12.61 11.81 -48.57
N GLN A 337 12.97 11.02 -47.55
CA GLN A 337 12.10 10.70 -46.42
C GLN A 337 12.49 11.42 -45.11
N GLY A 338 13.68 12.03 -45.09
CA GLY A 338 14.19 12.81 -43.96
C GLY A 338 15.70 12.62 -43.74
N CYS A 339 16.20 13.09 -42.59
CA CYS A 339 17.60 12.91 -42.17
C CYS A 339 17.62 12.18 -40.81
N PRO A 340 17.95 10.87 -40.76
CA PRO A 340 18.17 10.15 -39.51
C PRO A 340 19.42 10.67 -38.78
N ARG A 341 19.55 10.30 -37.50
CA ARG A 341 20.64 10.68 -36.57
C ARG A 341 22.08 10.42 -37.04
N ASN A 342 22.30 9.92 -38.25
CA ASN A 342 23.62 9.71 -38.85
C ASN A 342 24.04 10.85 -39.79
N GLY A 343 23.25 11.92 -39.92
CA GLY A 343 23.59 13.09 -40.76
C GLY A 343 23.55 12.81 -42.26
N SER A 344 22.84 11.76 -42.70
CA SER A 344 22.66 11.42 -44.12
C SER A 344 21.19 11.32 -44.45
N CYS A 345 20.79 11.94 -45.57
CA CYS A 345 19.44 11.82 -46.10
C CYS A 345 19.13 10.36 -46.43
N PHE A 346 17.97 9.86 -46.01
CA PHE A 346 17.47 8.56 -46.45
C PHE A 346 16.37 8.73 -47.49
N TYR A 347 16.40 7.85 -48.47
CA TYR A 347 15.54 7.88 -49.65
C TYR A 347 14.73 6.59 -49.73
N SER A 348 13.51 6.69 -50.23
CA SER A 348 12.69 5.53 -50.61
C SER A 348 12.39 5.58 -52.10
N THR A 349 12.01 4.45 -52.69
CA THR A 349 11.61 4.41 -54.10
C THR A 349 10.43 5.35 -54.36
N ASP A 350 10.46 6.03 -55.51
CA ASP A 350 9.36 6.88 -55.98
C ASP A 350 8.53 6.12 -57.03
N SER A 351 7.39 5.58 -56.60
CA SER A 351 6.49 4.83 -57.48
C SER A 351 5.93 5.67 -58.63
N ALA A 352 5.86 7.01 -58.48
CA ALA A 352 5.42 7.89 -59.56
C ALA A 352 6.45 7.99 -60.70
N LYS A 353 7.71 7.59 -60.44
CA LYS A 353 8.78 7.58 -61.42
C LYS A 353 8.98 6.23 -62.09
N LEU A 354 8.30 5.17 -61.66
CA LEU A 354 8.44 3.84 -62.27
C LEU A 354 8.25 3.89 -63.80
N ASN A 355 9.19 3.32 -64.54
CA ASN A 355 9.29 3.33 -66.01
C ASN A 355 9.42 4.73 -66.65
N GLN A 356 9.49 5.81 -65.88
CA GLN A 356 9.75 7.15 -66.41
C GLN A 356 11.22 7.29 -66.82
N PRO A 357 11.52 8.13 -67.83
CA PRO A 357 12.89 8.48 -68.17
C PRO A 357 13.63 9.08 -66.98
N CYS A 358 14.89 8.70 -66.80
CA CYS A 358 15.77 9.21 -65.75
C CYS A 358 17.16 9.50 -66.32
N SER A 359 17.95 10.35 -65.65
CA SER A 359 19.25 10.78 -66.19
C SER A 359 20.22 11.07 -65.05
N GLU A 360 20.70 10.03 -64.38
CA GLU A 360 21.62 10.17 -63.26
C GLU A 360 22.98 10.78 -63.61
N ASN A 361 23.32 10.96 -64.89
CA ASN A 361 24.68 11.32 -65.30
C ASN A 361 24.79 12.16 -66.60
N ASN A 362 23.69 12.72 -67.12
CA ASN A 362 23.69 13.43 -68.42
C ASN A 362 24.36 12.65 -69.57
N SER A 363 24.43 11.31 -69.51
CA SER A 363 25.22 10.52 -70.46
C SER A 363 24.63 10.45 -71.87
N GLY A 364 23.41 10.98 -72.07
CA GLY A 364 22.66 10.84 -73.32
C GLY A 364 22.16 9.43 -73.60
N THR A 365 22.51 8.46 -72.75
CA THR A 365 22.03 7.07 -72.84
C THR A 365 20.59 7.00 -72.35
N PRO A 366 19.65 6.42 -73.11
CA PRO A 366 18.27 6.28 -72.66
C PRO A 366 18.18 5.32 -71.48
N ARG A 367 17.54 5.78 -70.40
CA ARG A 367 17.37 5.05 -69.15
C ARG A 367 15.96 5.22 -68.61
N VAL A 368 15.51 4.27 -67.80
CA VAL A 368 14.23 4.35 -67.10
C VAL A 368 14.36 3.89 -65.64
N CYS A 369 13.51 4.43 -64.77
CA CYS A 369 13.49 4.03 -63.37
C CYS A 369 12.87 2.64 -63.20
N ARG A 370 13.55 1.78 -62.42
CA ARG A 370 13.05 0.47 -62.01
C ARG A 370 12.29 0.53 -60.69
N ALA A 371 11.61 -0.57 -60.35
CA ALA A 371 10.88 -0.74 -59.10
C ALA A 371 11.78 -0.70 -57.84
N ASP A 372 13.07 -0.99 -57.96
CA ASP A 372 14.08 -0.86 -56.89
C ASP A 372 14.62 0.59 -56.74
N GLY A 373 14.13 1.52 -57.57
CA GLY A 373 14.53 2.92 -57.58
C GLY A 373 15.86 3.18 -58.28
N GLU A 374 16.38 2.24 -59.06
CA GLU A 374 17.59 2.43 -59.87
C GLU A 374 17.25 2.98 -61.26
N CYS A 375 18.09 3.89 -61.77
CA CYS A 375 18.00 4.42 -63.14
C CYS A 375 18.84 3.58 -64.13
N VAL A 376 18.22 2.61 -64.80
CA VAL A 376 18.94 1.63 -65.61
C VAL A 376 18.85 1.91 -67.11
N ALA A 377 19.89 1.54 -67.85
CA ALA A 377 19.90 1.53 -69.31
C ALA A 377 19.31 0.22 -69.86
N PHE A 378 19.14 0.15 -71.18
CA PHE A 378 18.65 -1.05 -71.87
C PHE A 378 19.52 -2.29 -71.50
N PRO A 379 18.90 -3.45 -71.17
CA PRO A 379 19.56 -4.50 -70.40
C PRO A 379 20.65 -5.30 -71.13
N TYR A 380 20.76 -5.19 -72.46
CA TYR A 380 21.76 -5.89 -73.27
C TYR A 380 22.04 -5.14 -74.58
N THR A 381 22.98 -5.60 -75.39
CA THR A 381 23.26 -5.02 -76.72
C THR A 381 22.76 -5.97 -77.82
N PRO A 382 21.58 -5.73 -78.41
CA PRO A 382 21.10 -6.45 -79.59
C PRO A 382 22.08 -6.32 -80.76
N SER A 383 22.16 -7.35 -81.60
CA SER A 383 22.99 -7.32 -82.81
C SER A 383 22.33 -6.60 -83.99
N ASN A 384 21.02 -6.36 -83.92
CA ASN A 384 20.19 -5.85 -85.02
C ASN A 384 19.74 -4.39 -84.84
N PHE A 385 19.96 -3.77 -83.68
CA PHE A 385 19.82 -2.33 -83.46
C PHE A 385 20.64 -1.88 -82.24
N ASP A 386 21.04 -0.60 -82.19
CA ASP A 386 21.71 -0.02 -81.01
C ASP A 386 20.69 0.71 -80.11
N PRO A 387 20.37 0.18 -78.92
CA PRO A 387 19.42 0.80 -78.00
C PRO A 387 19.89 2.17 -77.49
N ASN A 388 21.19 2.47 -77.53
CA ASN A 388 21.69 3.75 -77.02
C ASN A 388 21.44 4.92 -77.98
N THR A 389 21.06 4.62 -79.23
CA THR A 389 20.79 5.63 -80.27
C THR A 389 19.34 6.13 -80.29
N ILE A 390 18.46 5.51 -79.49
CA ILE A 390 17.03 5.85 -79.47
C ILE A 390 16.82 7.06 -78.56
N PRO A 391 16.38 8.23 -79.05
CA PRO A 391 16.12 9.37 -78.18
C PRO A 391 15.08 9.03 -77.10
N GLY A 392 15.32 9.45 -75.85
CA GLY A 392 14.42 9.13 -74.74
C GLY A 392 12.97 9.57 -74.94
N GLY A 393 12.74 10.67 -75.68
CA GLY A 393 11.40 11.13 -76.05
C GLY A 393 10.67 10.25 -77.07
N GLU A 394 11.38 9.33 -77.73
CA GLU A 394 10.78 8.38 -78.68
C GLU A 394 10.42 7.03 -78.03
N ILE A 395 10.82 6.82 -76.77
CA ILE A 395 10.50 5.62 -75.98
C ILE A 395 9.09 5.77 -75.40
N GLY A 396 8.13 5.16 -76.10
CA GLY A 396 6.71 5.28 -75.81
C GLY A 396 6.17 4.25 -74.81
N GLU A 397 4.85 4.12 -74.75
CA GLU A 397 4.15 3.07 -74.01
C GLU A 397 3.24 2.29 -74.98
N LEU A 398 3.50 0.99 -75.16
CA LEU A 398 2.60 0.13 -75.92
C LEU A 398 1.61 -0.51 -74.95
N ARG A 399 0.39 0.04 -74.96
CA ARG A 399 -0.75 -0.49 -74.23
C ARG A 399 -1.83 -0.90 -75.21
N THR A 400 -2.35 -2.11 -75.06
CA THR A 400 -3.56 -2.56 -75.77
C THR A 400 -4.70 -2.72 -74.78
N THR A 401 -5.94 -2.47 -75.21
CA THR A 401 -7.14 -2.60 -74.35
C THR A 401 -7.89 -3.91 -74.57
N GLY A 402 -7.48 -4.70 -75.57
CA GLY A 402 -8.06 -6.00 -75.92
C GLY A 402 -7.25 -6.70 -77.02
N ALA A 403 -7.81 -7.74 -77.62
CA ALA A 403 -7.16 -8.43 -78.75
C ALA A 403 -7.05 -7.50 -79.96
N VAL A 404 -5.86 -7.41 -80.55
CA VAL A 404 -5.54 -6.46 -81.62
C VAL A 404 -4.57 -7.06 -82.63
N VAL A 405 -4.77 -6.71 -83.90
CA VAL A 405 -3.88 -7.04 -85.02
C VAL A 405 -3.05 -5.82 -85.38
N PHE A 406 -1.72 -5.94 -85.33
CA PHE A 406 -0.78 -4.98 -85.91
C PHE A 406 -0.40 -5.42 -87.31
N ASP A 407 -0.78 -4.62 -88.32
CA ASP A 407 -0.37 -4.82 -89.70
C ASP A 407 0.92 -4.05 -89.96
N THR A 408 2.01 -4.77 -90.26
CA THR A 408 3.35 -4.21 -90.43
C THR A 408 3.53 -3.48 -91.76
N ASP A 409 2.71 -3.78 -92.77
CA ASP A 409 2.79 -3.12 -94.07
C ASP A 409 2.04 -1.78 -94.03
N ALA A 410 0.85 -1.77 -93.42
CA ALA A 410 0.05 -0.58 -93.22
C ALA A 410 0.48 0.27 -92.01
N LYS A 411 1.21 -0.33 -91.06
CA LYS A 411 1.55 0.25 -89.75
C LYS A 411 0.29 0.66 -88.96
N THR A 412 -0.77 -0.14 -89.05
CA THR A 412 -2.08 0.12 -88.43
C THR A 412 -2.47 -0.95 -87.42
N TRP A 413 -3.38 -0.58 -86.51
CA TRP A 413 -3.89 -1.45 -85.45
C TRP A 413 -5.38 -1.70 -85.68
N THR A 414 -5.80 -2.96 -85.68
CA THR A 414 -7.20 -3.36 -85.93
C THR A 414 -7.72 -4.26 -84.82
N PRO A 415 -8.90 -3.98 -84.22
CA PRO A 415 -9.77 -2.83 -84.50
C PRO A 415 -9.16 -1.51 -84.01
N SER A 416 -9.60 -0.38 -84.61
CA SER A 416 -9.12 0.95 -84.21
C SER A 416 -9.48 1.25 -82.76
N GLY A 417 -8.53 1.80 -82.00
CA GLY A 417 -8.68 2.09 -80.56
C GLY A 417 -8.34 0.94 -79.62
N SER A 418 -8.08 -0.28 -80.12
CA SER A 418 -7.58 -1.39 -79.30
C SER A 418 -6.06 -1.42 -79.15
N GLY A 419 -5.34 -0.74 -80.05
CA GLY A 419 -3.89 -0.55 -79.98
C GLY A 419 -3.49 0.82 -79.39
N PRO A 420 -2.19 1.15 -79.34
CA PRO A 420 -1.70 2.45 -78.89
C PRO A 420 -2.25 3.59 -79.77
N ASN A 421 -2.48 4.77 -79.18
CA ASN A 421 -2.87 5.96 -79.93
C ASN A 421 -1.70 6.50 -80.77
N ALA A 422 -2.01 7.36 -81.73
CA ALA A 422 -0.99 8.07 -82.48
C ALA A 422 -0.15 8.94 -81.53
N GLY A 423 1.15 8.65 -81.43
CA GLY A 423 2.08 9.32 -80.53
C GLY A 423 2.42 8.56 -79.25
N ASP A 424 1.64 7.53 -78.89
CA ASP A 424 1.95 6.68 -77.72
C ASP A 424 3.16 5.79 -77.99
N VAL A 425 3.41 5.46 -79.26
CA VAL A 425 4.58 4.68 -79.71
C VAL A 425 5.19 5.29 -80.97
N THR A 426 6.51 5.16 -81.09
CA THR A 426 7.25 5.48 -82.32
C THR A 426 7.51 4.18 -83.09
N ILE A 427 7.20 4.14 -84.39
CA ILE A 427 7.50 3.00 -85.26
C ILE A 427 8.65 3.38 -86.21
N LYS A 428 9.87 2.97 -85.87
CA LYS A 428 11.05 3.15 -86.71
C LYS A 428 11.16 2.04 -87.74
N THR A 429 11.74 2.35 -88.89
CA THR A 429 12.03 1.37 -89.94
C THR A 429 13.55 1.23 -90.07
N LEU A 430 14.06 0.01 -89.93
CA LEU A 430 15.48 -0.33 -89.99
C LEU A 430 15.75 -1.16 -91.26
N THR A 431 16.72 -0.73 -92.05
CA THR A 431 17.15 -1.47 -93.26
C THR A 431 17.96 -2.71 -92.87
N GLN A 432 17.68 -3.84 -93.50
CA GLN A 432 18.45 -5.09 -93.31
C GLN A 432 19.45 -5.31 -94.45
N PRO A 433 20.62 -5.93 -94.18
CA PRO A 433 21.57 -6.30 -95.23
C PRO A 433 21.05 -7.47 -96.08
N GLY A 434 21.58 -7.63 -97.30
CA GLY A 434 21.32 -8.82 -98.13
C GLY A 434 19.96 -8.89 -98.83
N GLY A 435 19.21 -7.79 -98.90
CA GLY A 435 17.91 -7.74 -99.60
C GLY A 435 16.72 -8.22 -98.78
N ALA A 436 16.90 -8.44 -97.47
CA ALA A 436 15.81 -8.76 -96.54
C ALA A 436 14.85 -7.56 -96.34
N PRO A 437 13.58 -7.80 -95.96
CA PRO A 437 12.60 -6.75 -95.68
C PRO A 437 13.08 -5.82 -94.57
N GLU A 438 12.55 -4.60 -94.54
CA GLU A 438 12.86 -3.70 -93.44
C GLU A 438 12.23 -4.19 -92.13
N ILE A 439 12.90 -3.98 -90.99
CA ILE A 439 12.37 -4.27 -89.66
C ILE A 439 11.63 -3.04 -89.14
N LEU A 440 10.50 -3.25 -88.46
CA LEU A 440 9.85 -2.22 -87.64
C LEU A 440 10.35 -2.29 -86.19
N LEU A 441 11.06 -1.28 -85.73
CA LEU A 441 11.49 -1.12 -84.35
C LEU A 441 10.52 -0.22 -83.58
N ILE A 442 9.97 -0.74 -82.48
CA ILE A 442 9.05 -0.02 -81.59
C ILE A 442 9.69 0.04 -80.19
N PRO A 443 10.35 1.17 -79.83
CA PRO A 443 10.94 1.35 -78.51
C PRO A 443 9.88 1.79 -77.50
N VAL A 444 9.82 1.09 -76.36
CA VAL A 444 8.82 1.32 -75.32
C VAL A 444 9.41 1.20 -73.92
N ARG A 445 8.90 1.97 -72.98
CA ARG A 445 9.20 1.84 -71.54
C ARG A 445 8.16 1.01 -70.80
N THR A 446 7.03 0.75 -71.45
CA THR A 446 6.01 -0.17 -70.95
C THR A 446 5.44 -0.96 -72.11
N LEU A 447 5.40 -2.29 -71.95
CA LEU A 447 4.66 -3.19 -72.81
C LEU A 447 3.58 -3.87 -71.97
N ALA A 448 2.32 -3.50 -72.19
CA ALA A 448 1.17 -4.04 -71.45
C ALA A 448 0.06 -4.45 -72.41
N LEU A 449 -0.31 -5.72 -72.38
CA LEU A 449 -1.31 -6.28 -73.29
C LEU A 449 -2.65 -6.49 -72.56
N GLY A 450 -3.71 -5.86 -73.08
CA GLY A 450 -5.10 -6.10 -72.65
C GLY A 450 -5.76 -7.30 -73.34
N GLY A 451 -5.09 -7.93 -74.30
CA GLY A 451 -5.51 -9.13 -75.03
C GLY A 451 -4.43 -9.61 -76.01
N GLU A 452 -4.72 -10.64 -76.82
CA GLU A 452 -3.78 -11.17 -77.82
C GLU A 452 -3.29 -10.06 -78.77
N LEU A 453 -1.96 -9.92 -78.90
CA LEU A 453 -1.34 -9.08 -79.92
C LEU A 453 -0.93 -9.95 -81.10
N ARG A 454 -1.63 -9.83 -82.21
CA ARG A 454 -1.29 -10.54 -83.45
C ARG A 454 -0.55 -9.63 -84.42
N ILE A 455 0.55 -10.09 -84.99
CA ILE A 455 1.38 -9.33 -85.93
C ILE A 455 1.29 -9.98 -87.31
N VAL A 456 0.93 -9.20 -88.33
CA VAL A 456 0.74 -9.65 -89.72
C VAL A 456 1.45 -8.70 -90.70
N GLY A 457 1.72 -9.17 -91.92
CA GLY A 457 2.32 -8.38 -92.98
C GLY A 457 3.71 -8.88 -93.36
N SER A 458 4.44 -8.12 -94.20
CA SER A 458 5.70 -8.57 -94.79
C SER A 458 6.96 -8.21 -93.98
N ARG A 459 6.85 -7.35 -92.96
CA ARG A 459 8.01 -6.77 -92.23
C ARG A 459 8.14 -7.36 -90.82
N PRO A 460 9.33 -7.83 -90.39
CA PRO A 460 9.56 -8.24 -89.01
C PRO A 460 9.39 -7.07 -88.02
N VAL A 461 9.12 -7.37 -86.74
CA VAL A 461 8.95 -6.38 -85.68
C VAL A 461 9.90 -6.64 -84.51
N ILE A 462 10.51 -5.59 -83.99
CA ILE A 462 11.24 -5.58 -82.71
C ILE A 462 10.47 -4.70 -81.73
N LEU A 463 10.04 -5.29 -80.61
CA LEU A 463 9.55 -4.55 -79.45
C LEU A 463 10.71 -4.36 -78.46
N ALA A 464 11.30 -3.17 -78.44
CA ALA A 464 12.44 -2.87 -77.57
C ALA A 464 11.94 -2.27 -76.25
N VAL A 465 11.82 -3.11 -75.21
CA VAL A 465 11.31 -2.70 -73.90
C VAL A 465 12.46 -2.26 -72.98
N TYR A 466 12.51 -0.95 -72.67
CA TYR A 466 13.50 -0.34 -71.77
C TYR A 466 13.13 -0.50 -70.30
N GLY A 467 11.83 -0.51 -70.00
CA GLY A 467 11.29 -0.72 -68.65
C GLY A 467 10.64 -2.09 -68.52
N ASP A 468 9.48 -2.13 -67.87
CA ASP A 468 8.79 -3.40 -67.61
C ASP A 468 7.96 -3.90 -68.81
N ALA A 469 8.04 -5.21 -69.06
CA ALA A 469 7.15 -5.94 -69.97
C ALA A 469 6.21 -6.83 -69.16
N THR A 470 4.92 -6.48 -69.12
CA THR A 470 3.88 -7.28 -68.47
C THR A 470 3.12 -8.07 -69.53
N LEU A 471 3.59 -9.28 -69.80
CA LEU A 471 3.00 -10.19 -70.78
C LEU A 471 1.99 -11.13 -70.10
N SER A 472 0.74 -10.69 -70.00
CA SER A 472 -0.39 -11.51 -69.54
C SER A 472 -1.14 -12.21 -70.68
N HIS A 473 -0.78 -11.91 -71.92
CA HIS A 473 -1.42 -12.41 -73.14
C HIS A 473 -0.38 -12.74 -74.22
N ASP A 474 -0.80 -13.50 -75.23
CA ASP A 474 0.08 -13.98 -76.30
C ASP A 474 0.44 -12.88 -77.31
N ILE A 475 1.69 -12.92 -77.80
CA ILE A 475 2.14 -12.18 -78.97
C ILE A 475 2.36 -13.18 -80.11
N LEU A 476 1.55 -13.11 -81.16
CA LEU A 476 1.52 -14.10 -82.24
C LEU A 476 1.98 -13.50 -83.57
N ALA A 477 3.11 -14.00 -84.09
CA ALA A 477 3.63 -13.66 -85.42
C ALA A 477 3.62 -14.86 -86.39
N SER A 478 2.87 -15.92 -86.08
CA SER A 478 2.84 -17.18 -86.85
C SER A 478 2.08 -17.07 -88.18
N GLY A 479 2.46 -17.91 -89.15
CA GLY A 479 1.68 -18.10 -90.38
C GLY A 479 0.27 -18.65 -90.09
N ARG A 480 -0.67 -18.40 -91.00
CA ARG A 480 -2.08 -18.79 -90.84
C ARG A 480 -2.73 -19.13 -92.18
N ILE A 481 -3.90 -19.78 -92.14
CA ILE A 481 -4.75 -19.96 -93.31
C ILE A 481 -5.74 -18.79 -93.39
N VAL A 482 -5.74 -18.05 -94.49
CA VAL A 482 -6.75 -17.03 -94.80
C VAL A 482 -7.48 -17.46 -96.08
N ASN A 483 -8.79 -17.64 -96.00
CA ASN A 483 -9.62 -18.07 -97.14
C ASN A 483 -9.09 -19.33 -97.86
N GLY A 484 -8.56 -20.30 -97.10
CA GLY A 484 -8.01 -21.55 -97.63
C GLY A 484 -6.58 -21.47 -98.15
N ALA A 485 -5.94 -20.30 -98.19
CA ALA A 485 -4.55 -20.13 -98.61
C ALA A 485 -3.61 -19.89 -97.41
N PRO A 486 -2.41 -20.50 -97.39
CA PRO A 486 -1.41 -20.18 -96.39
C PRO A 486 -0.87 -18.76 -96.60
N VAL A 487 -0.92 -17.96 -95.54
CA VAL A 487 -0.32 -16.63 -95.45
C VAL A 487 0.82 -16.72 -94.43
N ALA A 488 2.02 -16.34 -94.85
CA ALA A 488 3.17 -16.28 -93.98
C ALA A 488 2.93 -15.32 -92.81
N GLY A 489 3.55 -15.61 -91.67
CA GLY A 489 3.59 -14.69 -90.53
C GLY A 489 4.45 -13.47 -90.86
N ALA A 490 4.46 -12.48 -89.96
CA ALA A 490 5.29 -11.28 -90.13
C ALA A 490 6.78 -11.65 -90.31
N GLY A 491 7.35 -11.31 -91.47
CA GLY A 491 8.73 -11.70 -91.84
C GLY A 491 8.92 -13.15 -92.31
N GLY A 492 7.87 -13.98 -92.31
CA GLY A 492 7.92 -15.39 -92.72
C GLY A 492 7.94 -15.62 -94.23
N ASN A 493 7.97 -14.55 -95.02
CA ASN A 493 8.10 -14.55 -96.48
C ASN A 493 9.57 -14.62 -96.95
N GLN A 494 10.52 -14.85 -96.03
CA GLN A 494 11.95 -14.93 -96.29
C GLN A 494 12.52 -16.29 -95.91
N ALA A 495 13.43 -16.80 -96.75
CA ALA A 495 14.17 -18.02 -96.45
C ALA A 495 15.43 -17.67 -95.65
N CYS A 496 15.36 -17.83 -94.32
CA CYS A 496 16.50 -17.67 -93.44
C CYS A 496 17.30 -18.98 -93.32
N THR A 497 18.60 -18.90 -93.01
CA THR A 497 19.33 -20.06 -92.50
C THR A 497 18.80 -20.45 -91.12
N ALA A 498 18.87 -21.73 -90.76
CA ALA A 498 18.33 -22.21 -89.48
C ALA A 498 18.98 -21.46 -88.31
N SER A 499 18.17 -20.70 -87.57
CA SER A 499 18.57 -20.04 -86.34
C SER A 499 17.73 -20.63 -85.20
N GLN A 500 18.38 -21.26 -84.22
CA GLN A 500 17.70 -21.59 -82.97
C GLN A 500 17.75 -20.36 -82.07
N GLY A 501 16.60 -19.71 -81.90
CA GLY A 501 16.40 -18.79 -80.80
C GLY A 501 16.79 -19.45 -79.47
N LYS A 502 17.40 -18.69 -78.56
CA LYS A 502 17.65 -19.18 -77.20
C LYS A 502 16.34 -19.19 -76.42
N ASN A 503 16.12 -20.23 -75.61
CA ASN A 503 15.01 -20.26 -74.66
C ASN A 503 15.05 -18.99 -73.79
N GLY A 504 13.93 -18.29 -73.72
CA GLY A 504 13.75 -17.23 -72.74
C GLY A 504 14.03 -17.78 -71.35
N THR A 505 14.91 -17.12 -70.61
CA THR A 505 15.24 -17.51 -69.24
C THR A 505 14.32 -16.74 -68.30
N TYR A 506 13.54 -17.44 -67.47
CA TYR A 506 12.84 -16.82 -66.36
C TYR A 506 13.87 -16.53 -65.26
N SER A 507 14.66 -15.49 -65.46
CA SER A 507 15.51 -14.92 -64.42
C SER A 507 14.91 -13.58 -64.08
N GLY A 508 14.56 -13.37 -62.81
CA GLY A 508 13.92 -12.15 -62.33
C GLY A 508 14.75 -10.87 -62.50
N ASN A 509 15.82 -10.87 -63.32
CA ASN A 509 16.60 -9.67 -63.61
C ASN A 509 17.09 -9.53 -65.05
N GLN A 510 17.28 -10.59 -65.87
CA GLN A 510 17.61 -10.45 -67.29
C GLN A 510 17.20 -11.70 -68.09
N GLY A 511 16.40 -11.51 -69.15
CA GLY A 511 16.02 -12.59 -70.06
C GLY A 511 15.70 -12.02 -71.44
N GLY A 512 16.48 -12.43 -72.46
CA GLY A 512 16.18 -12.19 -73.86
C GLY A 512 15.86 -13.52 -74.53
N GLY A 513 14.61 -13.68 -74.99
CA GLY A 513 14.21 -14.81 -75.84
C GLY A 513 14.44 -14.45 -77.30
N GLY A 514 15.26 -15.24 -78.00
CA GLY A 514 15.43 -15.08 -79.45
C GLY A 514 14.26 -15.74 -80.19
N GLY A 515 13.61 -15.00 -81.09
CA GLY A 515 12.68 -15.57 -82.07
C GLY A 515 13.43 -16.21 -83.24
N GLY A 516 12.90 -17.31 -83.76
CA GLY A 516 13.41 -18.03 -84.93
C GLY A 516 13.04 -17.40 -86.27
#